data_AF-A0A973V487-F1
#
_entry.id   AF-A0A973V487-F1
#
_cell.length_a   1.000
_cell.length_b   1.000
_cell.length_c   1.000
_cell.angle_alpha   90.00
_cell.angle_beta   90.00
_cell.angle_gamma   90.00
#
_symmetry.space_group_name_H-M   'P 1'
#
loop_
_entity.id
_entity.type
_entity.pdbx_description
1 polymer ?
#
loop_
_entity_poly.entity_id
_entity_poly.type
_entity_poly.pdbx_seq_one_letter_code
_entity_poly.pdbx_strand_id
1 'polypeptide(L)'
;MVANPNACRSVRVTAAPPVSRSGCRDTVRARRADRHGVRETAGTSAFPARITESVFKYPRTPHLEGSRLQPGDHDLAQAPFAALRGRHVVAEEKLDGANAAISFDGDGRLLLQSRGHYLAGGPREKQFALFKSWAATVADRLRPVLSDRYVVYGEWLYAKHTVFYDALPHYFCEFDVLDRRTGEFLSTPARRELLADLPVTSVPVLRAGRFATAAELTALVGPSTCRTPAWRESLAAAAAEAGVDAARAVAESDAADEMEGLYLKVEQDGRVVARYKWVRASFLTAVLDSGSHWADRPVVPNRLADPGVLYANL
;
A
#
# COMPACT_ATOMS: atom_id res chain seq x y z
N MET A 1 -11.36 -47.84 27.71
CA MET A 1 -11.39 -48.78 26.57
C MET A 1 -12.85 -48.90 26.14
N VAL A 2 -13.28 -48.20 25.08
CA VAL A 2 -13.45 -48.72 23.70
C VAL A 2 -14.56 -49.80 23.68
N ALA A 3 -15.67 -49.75 22.93
CA ALA A 3 -16.01 -49.04 21.69
C ALA A 3 -17.54 -48.85 21.55
N ASN A 4 -17.91 -47.92 20.66
CA ASN A 4 -19.19 -47.84 19.95
C ASN A 4 -19.23 -48.92 18.83
N PRO A 5 -20.40 -49.38 18.35
CA PRO A 5 -20.75 -48.92 16.99
C PRO A 5 -22.26 -48.78 16.74
N ASN A 6 -22.63 -47.66 16.11
CA ASN A 6 -23.88 -47.56 15.35
C ASN A 6 -23.57 -47.11 13.92
N ALA A 7 -24.06 -47.90 12.99
CA ALA A 7 -23.95 -47.74 11.55
C ALA A 7 -25.03 -46.79 11.01
N CYS A 8 -24.74 -46.01 9.96
CA CYS A 8 -25.72 -45.75 8.91
C CYS A 8 -25.11 -45.26 7.58
N ARG A 9 -25.21 -46.15 6.59
CA ARG A 9 -25.48 -46.03 5.14
C ARG A 9 -25.09 -44.77 4.35
N SER A 10 -24.34 -45.04 3.29
CA SER A 10 -24.11 -44.26 2.07
C SER A 10 -25.27 -44.40 1.06
N VAL A 11 -25.53 -43.32 0.30
CA VAL A 11 -26.36 -43.34 -0.91
C VAL A 11 -25.55 -42.73 -2.06
N ARG A 12 -25.40 -43.50 -3.14
CA ARG A 12 -24.87 -43.08 -4.44
C ARG A 12 -26.04 -42.60 -5.31
N VAL A 13 -25.83 -41.52 -6.08
CA VAL A 13 -26.70 -41.16 -7.22
C VAL A 13 -25.83 -41.12 -8.49
N THR A 14 -26.32 -41.79 -9.52
CA THR A 14 -25.68 -42.09 -10.80
C THR A 14 -25.99 -41.05 -11.88
N ALA A 15 -25.09 -40.99 -12.87
CA ALA A 15 -25.05 -40.06 -14.00
C ALA A 15 -26.07 -40.37 -15.13
N ALA A 16 -26.36 -39.37 -15.95
CA ALA A 16 -27.15 -39.44 -17.19
C ALA A 16 -26.27 -39.19 -18.44
N PRO A 17 -26.57 -39.79 -19.62
CA PRO A 17 -25.80 -39.63 -20.86
C PRO A 17 -26.44 -38.62 -21.87
N PRO A 18 -25.74 -38.24 -22.95
CA PRO A 18 -26.11 -37.12 -23.83
C PRO A 18 -26.86 -37.56 -25.10
N VAL A 19 -27.57 -36.62 -25.73
CA VAL A 19 -28.21 -36.78 -27.05
C VAL A 19 -27.61 -35.79 -28.05
N SER A 20 -27.26 -36.31 -29.23
CA SER A 20 -26.76 -35.60 -30.42
C SER A 20 -27.77 -35.68 -31.57
N ARG A 21 -27.72 -34.71 -32.50
CA ARG A 21 -28.11 -34.72 -33.94
C ARG A 21 -28.07 -33.24 -34.42
N SER A 22 -27.29 -32.77 -35.40
CA SER A 22 -26.97 -33.12 -36.80
C SER A 22 -27.83 -32.37 -37.84
N GLY A 23 -27.15 -31.67 -38.77
CA GLY A 23 -27.63 -31.27 -40.11
C GLY A 23 -28.24 -29.86 -40.18
N CYS A 24 -28.13 -29.07 -41.25
CA CYS A 24 -27.57 -29.24 -42.60
C CYS A 24 -27.35 -27.84 -43.22
N ARG A 25 -26.66 -27.81 -44.36
CA ARG A 25 -26.20 -26.65 -45.16
C ARG A 25 -27.37 -25.91 -45.83
N ASP A 26 -27.17 -24.65 -46.26
CA ASP A 26 -27.23 -24.29 -47.68
C ASP A 26 -26.79 -22.85 -48.00
N THR A 27 -26.12 -22.76 -49.14
CA THR A 27 -25.54 -21.60 -49.79
C THR A 27 -26.53 -20.93 -50.75
N VAL A 28 -26.56 -19.58 -50.82
CA VAL A 28 -26.97 -18.86 -52.05
C VAL A 28 -26.08 -17.64 -52.26
N ARG A 29 -25.68 -17.46 -53.52
CA ARG A 29 -24.72 -16.47 -54.03
C ARG A 29 -25.45 -15.34 -54.77
N ALA A 30 -24.92 -14.13 -54.63
CA ALA A 30 -24.88 -13.00 -55.57
C ALA A 30 -26.16 -12.23 -55.96
N ARG A 31 -26.07 -10.89 -55.86
CA ARG A 31 -26.21 -9.94 -57.00
C ARG A 31 -25.63 -8.56 -56.63
N ARG A 32 -24.86 -7.99 -57.57
CA ARG A 32 -24.35 -6.61 -57.59
C ARG A 32 -25.50 -5.64 -57.89
N ALA A 33 -25.46 -4.45 -57.28
CA ALA A 33 -25.86 -3.21 -57.92
C ALA A 33 -25.09 -2.04 -57.31
N ASP A 34 -24.47 -1.27 -58.19
CA ASP A 34 -23.69 -0.06 -57.96
C ASP A 34 -24.64 1.15 -57.84
N ARG A 35 -24.33 2.15 -57.00
CA ARG A 35 -24.45 3.61 -57.27
C ARG A 35 -24.34 4.50 -56.02
N HIS A 36 -23.48 5.50 -56.17
CA HIS A 36 -23.52 6.88 -55.62
C HIS A 36 -23.29 7.12 -54.12
N GLY A 37 -22.02 7.35 -53.79
CA GLY A 37 -21.52 8.65 -53.31
C GLY A 37 -22.26 9.35 -52.18
N VAL A 38 -21.78 9.16 -50.95
CA VAL A 38 -21.78 10.18 -49.90
C VAL A 38 -20.41 10.15 -49.24
N ARG A 39 -19.71 11.30 -49.24
CA ARG A 39 -18.48 11.52 -48.48
C ARG A 39 -18.83 11.50 -47.00
N GLU A 40 -18.50 10.43 -46.31
CA GLU A 40 -18.50 10.39 -44.86
C GLU A 40 -17.11 10.81 -44.38
N THR A 41 -17.02 12.00 -43.80
CA THR A 41 -15.84 12.47 -43.09
C THR A 41 -15.60 11.52 -41.92
N ALA A 42 -14.58 10.67 -42.04
CA ALA A 42 -14.05 9.91 -40.92
C ALA A 42 -13.56 10.89 -39.86
N GLY A 43 -14.43 11.18 -38.89
CA GLY A 43 -14.04 11.78 -37.63
C GLY A 43 -13.11 10.79 -36.95
N THR A 44 -11.81 11.06 -37.04
CA THR A 44 -10.81 10.37 -36.23
C THR A 44 -11.16 10.67 -34.78
N SER A 45 -11.86 9.72 -34.14
CA SER A 45 -11.99 9.62 -32.70
C SER A 45 -10.58 9.67 -32.13
N ALA A 46 -10.18 10.85 -31.66
CA ALA A 46 -8.97 11.02 -30.88
C ALA A 46 -9.17 10.23 -29.58
N PHE A 47 -8.70 8.99 -29.57
CA PHE A 47 -8.42 8.30 -28.33
C PHE A 47 -7.50 9.21 -27.52
N PRO A 48 -7.82 9.54 -26.26
CA PRO A 48 -6.96 10.39 -25.46
C PRO A 48 -5.58 9.73 -25.39
N ALA A 49 -4.55 10.55 -25.60
CA ALA A 49 -3.16 10.14 -25.55
C ALA A 49 -2.92 9.31 -24.28
N ARG A 50 -2.26 8.15 -24.43
CA ARG A 50 -1.76 7.40 -23.29
C ARG A 50 -0.96 8.38 -22.43
N ILE A 51 -1.27 8.47 -21.14
CA ILE A 51 -0.48 9.24 -20.18
C ILE A 51 0.96 8.70 -20.26
N THR A 52 1.84 9.43 -20.93
CA THR A 52 3.28 9.17 -21.02
C THR A 52 4.03 9.93 -19.94
N GLU A 53 3.40 10.23 -18.82
CA GLU A 53 4.12 10.70 -17.65
C GLU A 53 4.77 9.49 -16.96
N SER A 54 6.09 9.50 -16.85
CA SER A 54 6.81 8.52 -16.04
C SER A 54 6.46 8.76 -14.57
N VAL A 55 6.05 7.69 -13.85
CA VAL A 55 5.80 7.73 -12.41
C VAL A 55 6.95 8.41 -11.66
N PHE A 56 6.62 9.35 -10.77
CA PHE A 56 7.58 9.89 -9.81
C PHE A 56 7.88 8.80 -8.77
N LYS A 57 8.95 8.03 -9.02
CA LYS A 57 9.34 6.94 -8.12
C LYS A 57 9.82 7.51 -6.80
N TYR A 58 9.30 6.98 -5.71
CA TYR A 58 9.83 7.29 -4.39
C TYR A 58 11.30 6.81 -4.29
N PRO A 59 12.23 7.65 -3.80
CA PRO A 59 13.64 7.28 -3.70
C PRO A 59 13.87 5.96 -2.94
N ARG A 60 14.98 5.28 -3.23
CA ARG A 60 15.44 4.20 -2.33
C ARG A 60 15.94 4.85 -1.03
N THR A 61 15.59 4.23 0.10
CA THR A 61 15.96 4.72 1.43
C THR A 61 17.09 3.84 1.96
N PRO A 62 18.32 4.36 2.12
CA PRO A 62 19.45 3.61 2.67
C PRO A 62 19.19 3.11 4.09
N HIS A 63 19.76 1.95 4.42
CA HIS A 63 19.79 1.48 5.79
C HIS A 63 20.78 2.28 6.62
N LEU A 64 20.45 2.55 7.89
CA LEU A 64 21.41 3.04 8.87
C LEU A 64 22.24 1.86 9.44
N GLU A 65 23.45 2.12 9.93
CA GLU A 65 24.28 1.12 10.60
C GLU A 65 23.51 0.36 11.69
N GLY A 66 23.72 -0.95 11.76
CA GLY A 66 23.03 -1.83 12.71
C GLY A 66 21.58 -2.15 12.33
N SER A 67 21.04 -1.58 11.25
CA SER A 67 19.75 -2.00 10.71
C SER A 67 19.83 -3.42 10.17
N ARG A 68 18.75 -4.19 10.30
CA ARG A 68 18.59 -5.42 9.51
C ARG A 68 18.40 -5.07 8.03
N LEU A 69 19.13 -5.73 7.14
CA LEU A 69 18.93 -5.61 5.69
C LEU A 69 17.73 -6.46 5.25
N GLN A 70 16.88 -5.89 4.40
CA GLN A 70 15.74 -6.59 3.81
C GLN A 70 16.15 -7.32 2.51
N PRO A 71 15.42 -8.37 2.09
CA PRO A 71 15.66 -9.01 0.80
C PRO A 71 15.63 -7.98 -0.34
N GLY A 72 16.66 -7.97 -1.18
CA GLY A 72 16.80 -7.00 -2.28
C GLY A 72 17.52 -5.70 -1.93
N ASP A 73 17.95 -5.52 -0.66
CA ASP A 73 18.76 -4.37 -0.22
C ASP A 73 20.22 -4.74 0.08
N HIS A 74 20.67 -5.93 -0.31
CA HIS A 74 22.06 -6.39 -0.11
C HIS A 74 23.09 -5.53 -0.86
N ASP A 75 22.64 -4.78 -1.88
CA ASP A 75 23.43 -3.84 -2.67
C ASP A 75 23.54 -2.45 -2.03
N LEU A 76 22.76 -2.15 -0.98
CA LEU A 76 22.80 -0.86 -0.29
C LEU A 76 23.83 -0.89 0.84
N ALA A 77 24.87 -0.06 0.72
CA ALA A 77 25.75 0.24 1.83
C ALA A 77 24.94 0.85 2.99
N GLN A 78 25.17 0.36 4.21
CA GLN A 78 24.61 0.98 5.39
C GLN A 78 25.30 2.31 5.66
N ALA A 79 24.52 3.36 5.85
CA ALA A 79 25.03 4.68 6.22
C ALA A 79 25.47 4.66 7.70
N PRO A 80 26.66 5.20 8.03
CA PRO A 80 27.09 5.28 9.41
C PRO A 80 26.20 6.25 10.20
N PHE A 81 26.03 6.01 11.50
CA PHE A 81 25.27 6.93 12.38
C PHE A 81 25.87 8.33 12.40
N ALA A 82 27.19 8.43 12.15
CA ALA A 82 27.88 9.71 11.98
C ALA A 82 27.21 10.64 10.96
N ALA A 83 26.48 10.11 9.97
CA ALA A 83 25.72 10.91 9.01
C ALA A 83 24.56 11.72 9.64
N LEU A 84 24.10 11.34 10.82
CA LEU A 84 23.03 12.01 11.57
C LEU A 84 23.53 12.99 12.64
N ARG A 85 24.82 12.92 13.01
CA ARG A 85 25.37 13.67 14.15
C ARG A 85 25.20 15.18 13.97
N GLY A 86 24.63 15.82 14.97
CA GLY A 86 24.41 17.27 14.98
C GLY A 86 23.41 17.77 13.93
N ARG A 87 22.65 16.88 13.29
CA ARG A 87 21.58 17.24 12.36
C ARG A 87 20.23 17.16 13.06
N HIS A 88 19.26 17.93 12.59
CA HIS A 88 17.87 17.76 13.01
C HIS A 88 17.28 16.55 12.28
N VAL A 89 16.82 15.57 13.04
CA VAL A 89 16.28 14.32 12.55
C VAL A 89 14.85 14.15 13.05
N VAL A 90 13.94 13.84 12.14
CA VAL A 90 12.59 13.37 12.47
C VAL A 90 12.58 11.85 12.36
N ALA A 91 12.27 11.18 13.48
CA ALA A 91 12.09 9.75 13.56
C ALA A 91 10.60 9.42 13.59
N GLU A 92 10.15 8.68 12.59
CA GLU A 92 8.79 8.20 12.43
C GLU A 92 8.74 6.68 12.57
N GLU A 93 7.60 6.17 13.04
CA GLU A 93 7.36 4.74 12.98
C GLU A 93 7.37 4.29 11.51
N LYS A 94 8.20 3.30 11.21
CA LYS A 94 8.15 2.64 9.92
C LYS A 94 6.98 1.65 9.94
N LEU A 95 5.90 2.00 9.25
CA LEU A 95 4.76 1.12 9.06
C LEU A 95 5.04 0.12 7.91
N ASP A 96 4.48 -1.08 8.05
CA ASP A 96 4.66 -2.20 7.12
C ASP A 96 3.41 -2.36 6.24
N GLY A 97 3.47 -1.79 5.04
CA GLY A 97 2.41 -1.88 4.05
C GLY A 97 2.95 -1.75 2.64
N ALA A 98 2.13 -1.16 1.76
CA ALA A 98 2.50 -0.92 0.38
C ALA A 98 2.69 0.58 0.14
N ASN A 99 3.86 0.96 -0.35
CA ASN A 99 4.09 2.32 -0.82
C ASN A 99 3.04 2.74 -1.87
N ALA A 100 2.40 3.87 -1.63
CA ALA A 100 1.43 4.49 -2.51
C ALA A 100 1.66 6.01 -2.61
N ALA A 101 1.15 6.63 -3.67
CA ALA A 101 1.12 8.09 -3.74
C ALA A 101 -0.12 8.62 -4.46
N ILE A 102 -0.45 9.87 -4.13
CA ILE A 102 -1.56 10.66 -4.68
C ILE A 102 -0.98 11.93 -5.30
N SER A 103 -1.39 12.24 -6.52
CA SER A 103 -1.04 13.47 -7.23
C SER A 103 -2.10 13.81 -8.28
N PHE A 104 -1.95 14.95 -8.95
CA PHE A 104 -2.77 15.29 -10.11
C PHE A 104 -1.91 15.63 -11.32
N ASP A 105 -2.43 15.37 -12.52
CA ASP A 105 -1.83 15.88 -13.77
C ASP A 105 -2.21 17.35 -14.00
N GLY A 106 -1.65 17.97 -15.05
CA GLY A 106 -1.94 19.36 -15.42
C GLY A 106 -3.41 19.63 -15.81
N ASP A 107 -4.17 18.58 -16.14
CA ASP A 107 -5.61 18.65 -16.41
C ASP A 107 -6.46 18.46 -15.13
N GLY A 108 -5.81 18.28 -13.98
CA GLY A 108 -6.46 18.04 -12.69
C GLY A 108 -7.01 16.62 -12.52
N ARG A 109 -6.58 15.66 -13.32
CA ARG A 109 -6.95 14.24 -13.16
C ARG A 109 -6.19 13.62 -12.01
N LEU A 110 -6.91 12.86 -11.18
CA LEU A 110 -6.32 12.12 -10.06
C LEU A 110 -5.38 11.02 -10.59
N LEU A 111 -4.14 11.05 -10.11
CA LEU A 111 -3.13 10.04 -10.37
C LEU A 111 -2.81 9.30 -9.07
N LEU A 112 -3.05 7.99 -9.08
CA LEU A 112 -2.72 7.10 -7.98
C LEU A 112 -1.62 6.14 -8.43
N GLN A 113 -0.59 5.96 -7.62
CA GLN A 113 0.54 5.11 -7.96
C GLN A 113 0.91 4.17 -6.81
N SER A 114 1.42 2.99 -7.17
CA SER A 114 2.29 2.20 -6.30
C SER A 114 3.74 2.64 -6.50
N ARG A 115 4.68 1.97 -5.83
CA ARG A 115 6.13 2.22 -6.02
C ARG A 115 6.60 2.15 -7.48
N GLY A 116 6.00 1.28 -8.29
CA GLY A 116 6.52 0.92 -9.61
C GLY A 116 5.71 1.42 -10.81
N HIS A 117 4.42 1.72 -10.62
CA HIS A 117 3.48 2.01 -11.71
C HIS A 117 2.25 2.78 -11.19
N TYR A 118 1.58 3.52 -12.08
CA TYR A 118 0.24 4.05 -11.82
C TYR A 118 -0.79 2.93 -11.70
N LEU A 119 -1.73 3.08 -10.77
CA LEU A 119 -2.77 2.11 -10.46
C LEU A 119 -3.93 2.24 -11.46
N ALA A 120 -3.79 1.60 -12.61
CA ALA A 120 -4.75 1.68 -13.72
C ALA A 120 -5.86 0.60 -13.66
N GLY A 121 -5.84 -0.29 -12.67
CA GLY A 121 -6.80 -1.38 -12.52
C GLY A 121 -6.23 -2.73 -12.92
N GLY A 122 -6.78 -3.79 -12.33
CA GLY A 122 -6.42 -5.17 -12.67
C GLY A 122 -6.48 -6.12 -11.48
N PRO A 123 -6.41 -7.44 -11.72
CA PRO A 123 -6.55 -8.46 -10.68
C PRO A 123 -5.49 -8.39 -9.57
N ARG A 124 -4.32 -7.83 -9.88
CA ARG A 124 -3.19 -7.67 -8.94
C ARG A 124 -3.29 -6.42 -8.07
N GLU A 125 -4.28 -5.56 -8.31
CA GLU A 125 -4.46 -4.30 -7.59
C GLU A 125 -5.64 -4.35 -6.59
N LYS A 126 -6.17 -5.55 -6.28
CA LYS A 126 -7.31 -5.73 -5.37
C LYS A 126 -7.13 -5.02 -4.03
N GLN A 127 -5.93 -5.09 -3.45
CA GLN A 127 -5.60 -4.41 -2.20
C GLN A 127 -5.72 -2.88 -2.28
N PHE A 128 -5.64 -2.28 -3.47
CA PHE A 128 -5.78 -0.84 -3.69
C PHE A 128 -7.22 -0.43 -4.07
N ALA A 129 -8.19 -1.35 -4.15
CA ALA A 129 -9.56 -1.00 -4.53
C ALA A 129 -10.17 0.03 -3.56
N LEU A 130 -9.95 -0.15 -2.25
CA LEU A 130 -10.39 0.81 -1.25
C LEU A 130 -9.63 2.13 -1.34
N PHE A 131 -8.30 2.10 -1.57
CA PHE A 131 -7.49 3.30 -1.77
C PHE A 131 -8.01 4.15 -2.94
N LYS A 132 -8.31 3.51 -4.07
CA LYS A 132 -8.87 4.18 -5.26
C LYS A 132 -10.21 4.83 -4.97
N SER A 133 -11.09 4.10 -4.29
CA SER A 133 -12.43 4.58 -3.97
C SER A 133 -12.37 5.76 -3.00
N TRP A 134 -11.58 5.63 -1.94
CA TRP A 134 -11.37 6.70 -0.97
C TRP A 134 -10.73 7.94 -1.61
N ALA A 135 -9.63 7.77 -2.36
CA ALA A 135 -8.94 8.90 -2.99
C ALA A 135 -9.82 9.62 -4.02
N ALA A 136 -10.68 8.90 -4.75
CA ALA A 136 -11.67 9.50 -5.63
C ALA A 136 -12.71 10.33 -4.86
N THR A 137 -13.17 9.86 -3.70
CA THR A 137 -14.10 10.59 -2.83
C THR A 137 -13.52 11.90 -2.31
N VAL A 138 -12.23 11.92 -1.92
CA VAL A 138 -11.58 13.12 -1.36
C VAL A 138 -10.92 14.00 -2.43
N ALA A 139 -10.97 13.62 -3.71
CA ALA A 139 -10.21 14.26 -4.79
C ALA A 139 -10.49 15.76 -4.92
N ASP A 140 -11.74 16.18 -4.74
CA ASP A 140 -12.14 17.60 -4.83
C ASP A 140 -11.55 18.46 -3.71
N ARG A 141 -11.26 17.88 -2.55
CA ARG A 141 -10.58 18.57 -1.44
C ARG A 141 -9.07 18.61 -1.66
N LEU A 142 -8.49 17.52 -2.19
CA LEU A 142 -7.04 17.43 -2.44
C LEU A 142 -6.59 18.28 -3.63
N ARG A 143 -7.37 18.31 -4.72
CA ARG A 143 -6.97 18.92 -6.00
C ARG A 143 -6.58 20.40 -5.88
N PRO A 144 -7.32 21.28 -5.19
CA PRO A 144 -6.95 22.69 -5.09
C PRO A 144 -5.64 22.93 -4.34
N VAL A 145 -5.30 22.06 -3.39
CA VAL A 145 -4.10 22.19 -2.55
C VAL A 145 -2.89 21.56 -3.23
N LEU A 146 -3.03 20.32 -3.72
CA LEU A 146 -1.93 19.61 -4.35
C LEU A 146 -1.61 20.16 -5.74
N SER A 147 -2.64 20.56 -6.48
CA SER A 147 -2.57 20.92 -7.91
C SER A 147 -1.79 19.86 -8.70
N ASP A 148 -1.16 20.25 -9.80
CA ASP A 148 -0.15 19.45 -10.49
C ASP A 148 1.24 19.56 -9.84
N ARG A 149 1.39 20.28 -8.72
CA ARG A 149 2.68 20.53 -8.07
C ARG A 149 3.14 19.43 -7.13
N TYR A 150 2.25 18.91 -6.28
CA TYR A 150 2.67 18.05 -5.18
C TYR A 150 2.36 16.57 -5.43
N VAL A 151 3.28 15.71 -5.02
CA VAL A 151 3.07 14.26 -4.92
C VAL A 151 3.11 13.87 -3.45
N VAL A 152 1.99 13.39 -2.92
CA VAL A 152 1.86 12.93 -1.53
C VAL A 152 2.16 11.44 -1.49
N TYR A 153 3.27 11.05 -0.87
CA TYR A 153 3.62 9.66 -0.64
C TYR A 153 3.15 9.21 0.73
N GLY A 154 2.63 7.99 0.78
CA GLY A 154 2.20 7.37 2.02
C GLY A 154 2.30 5.87 1.97
N GLU A 155 2.12 5.26 3.13
CA GLU A 155 2.02 3.82 3.28
C GLU A 155 0.54 3.44 3.22
N TRP A 156 0.19 2.58 2.27
CA TRP A 156 -1.12 1.98 2.16
C TRP A 156 -1.15 0.69 2.98
N LEU A 157 -2.01 0.68 3.99
CA LEU A 157 -2.00 -0.26 5.11
C LEU A 157 -3.31 -1.05 5.22
N TYR A 158 -4.16 -1.06 4.19
CA TYR A 158 -5.40 -1.82 4.25
C TYR A 158 -5.13 -3.33 4.38
N ALA A 159 -4.30 -3.88 3.49
CA ALA A 159 -3.91 -5.29 3.58
C ALA A 159 -2.76 -5.44 4.59
N LYS A 160 -2.91 -6.39 5.52
CA LYS A 160 -1.81 -6.83 6.38
C LYS A 160 -0.67 -7.41 5.53
N HIS A 161 0.54 -6.91 5.74
CA HIS A 161 1.78 -7.50 5.23
C HIS A 161 2.35 -8.49 6.25
N THR A 162 3.45 -8.13 6.90
CA THR A 162 4.11 -8.89 7.97
C THR A 162 3.48 -8.50 9.31
N VAL A 163 3.29 -7.21 9.55
CA VAL A 163 2.64 -6.66 10.75
C VAL A 163 1.13 -6.58 10.54
N PHE A 164 0.38 -7.01 11.56
CA PHE A 164 -1.04 -6.73 11.69
C PHE A 164 -1.27 -5.55 12.62
N TYR A 165 -1.96 -4.53 12.15
CA TYR A 165 -2.32 -3.35 12.92
C TYR A 165 -3.81 -3.36 13.23
N ASP A 166 -4.17 -3.09 14.49
CA ASP A 166 -5.55 -3.00 14.95
C ASP A 166 -5.96 -1.62 15.45
N ALA A 167 -5.04 -0.65 15.39
CA ALA A 167 -5.27 0.74 15.80
C ALA A 167 -4.64 1.74 14.82
N LEU A 168 -4.77 1.50 13.51
CA LEU A 168 -4.28 2.46 12.51
C LEU A 168 -5.02 3.80 12.60
N PRO A 169 -4.33 4.95 12.50
CA PRO A 169 -4.99 6.24 12.46
C PRO A 169 -5.71 6.47 11.12
N HIS A 170 -5.22 5.85 10.03
CA HIS A 170 -5.85 5.81 8.71
C HIS A 170 -5.23 4.67 7.89
N TYR A 171 -5.87 4.23 6.80
CA TYR A 171 -5.28 3.20 5.91
C TYR A 171 -4.23 3.76 4.95
N PHE A 172 -4.28 5.05 4.64
CA PHE A 172 -3.23 5.76 3.94
C PHE A 172 -2.56 6.73 4.91
N CYS A 173 -1.33 6.42 5.31
CA CYS A 173 -0.54 7.26 6.22
C CYS A 173 0.57 7.97 5.44
N GLU A 174 0.47 9.28 5.29
CA GLU A 174 1.45 10.13 4.61
C GLU A 174 2.79 10.16 5.34
N PHE A 175 3.90 10.06 4.61
CA PHE A 175 5.24 10.15 5.20
C PHE A 175 6.20 11.10 4.47
N ASP A 176 5.92 11.47 3.22
CA ASP A 176 6.70 12.43 2.46
C ASP A 176 5.83 13.14 1.41
N VAL A 177 6.14 14.41 1.13
CA VAL A 177 5.56 15.16 0.01
C VAL A 177 6.67 15.70 -0.88
N LEU A 178 6.65 15.37 -2.17
CA LEU A 178 7.54 15.93 -3.19
C LEU A 178 6.91 17.17 -3.80
N ASP A 179 7.67 18.27 -3.84
CA ASP A 179 7.38 19.42 -4.67
C ASP A 179 8.00 19.22 -6.06
N ARG A 180 7.16 18.99 -7.08
CA ARG A 180 7.63 18.77 -8.47
C ARG A 180 8.29 20.00 -9.08
N ARG A 181 8.04 21.20 -8.55
CA ARG A 181 8.64 22.44 -9.08
C ARG A 181 10.09 22.60 -8.64
N THR A 182 10.41 22.22 -7.40
CA THR A 182 11.77 22.34 -6.86
C THR A 182 12.54 21.02 -6.92
N GLY A 183 11.85 19.89 -7.05
CA GLY A 183 12.43 18.55 -6.91
C GLY A 183 12.75 18.18 -5.47
N GLU A 184 12.29 18.97 -4.49
CA GLU A 184 12.60 18.80 -3.08
C GLU A 184 11.43 18.16 -2.34
N PHE A 185 11.77 17.45 -1.27
CA PHE A 185 10.76 16.92 -0.35
C PHE A 185 10.55 17.89 0.79
N LEU A 186 9.28 18.16 1.12
CA LEU A 186 8.91 19.07 2.20
C LEU A 186 9.29 18.48 3.56
N SER A 187 9.73 19.35 4.49
CA SER A 187 9.93 18.98 5.89
C SER A 187 8.63 18.55 6.57
N THR A 188 8.75 17.93 7.74
CA THR A 188 7.60 17.50 8.54
C THR A 188 6.67 18.65 8.93
N PRO A 189 7.16 19.82 9.38
CA PRO A 189 6.29 20.97 9.57
C PRO A 189 5.63 21.45 8.28
N ALA A 190 6.38 21.56 7.17
CA ALA A 190 5.87 22.12 5.91
C ALA A 190 4.77 21.26 5.28
N ARG A 191 4.91 19.93 5.30
CA ARG A 191 3.85 19.06 4.79
C ARG A 191 2.63 19.00 5.71
N ARG A 192 2.81 19.11 7.04
CA ARG A 192 1.68 19.23 7.98
C ARG A 192 0.88 20.50 7.73
N GLU A 193 1.57 21.62 7.47
CA GLU A 193 0.93 22.86 7.07
C GLU A 193 0.18 22.72 5.75
N LEU A 194 0.82 22.12 4.73
CA LEU A 194 0.18 21.88 3.43
C LEU A 194 -1.10 21.02 3.55
N LEU A 195 -1.10 20.01 4.43
CA LEU A 195 -2.15 19.00 4.53
C LEU A 195 -3.14 19.25 5.68
N ALA A 196 -3.01 20.34 6.44
CA ALA A 196 -3.69 20.55 7.73
C ALA A 196 -5.21 20.36 7.68
N ASP A 197 -5.86 20.85 6.62
CA ASP A 197 -7.32 20.78 6.48
C ASP A 197 -7.77 19.63 5.56
N LEU A 198 -6.85 18.79 5.09
CA LEU A 198 -7.15 17.69 4.19
C LEU A 198 -7.41 16.40 4.98
N PRO A 199 -8.21 15.46 4.44
CA PRO A 199 -8.46 14.17 5.08
C PRO A 199 -7.25 13.24 4.90
N VAL A 200 -6.05 13.68 5.24
CA VAL A 200 -4.80 12.91 5.10
C VAL A 200 -4.11 12.87 6.46
N THR A 201 -3.89 11.65 6.96
CA THR A 201 -3.17 11.44 8.22
C THR A 201 -1.71 11.12 7.94
N SER A 202 -0.78 11.75 8.65
CA SER A 202 0.64 11.38 8.58
C SER A 202 0.94 10.13 9.40
N VAL A 203 2.02 9.43 9.06
CA VAL A 203 2.63 8.41 9.92
C VAL A 203 2.98 8.99 11.31
N PRO A 204 2.96 8.16 12.37
CA PRO A 204 3.32 8.58 13.72
C PRO A 204 4.76 9.11 13.81
N VAL A 205 4.93 10.35 14.27
CA VAL A 205 6.24 10.91 14.62
C VAL A 205 6.56 10.53 16.06
N LEU A 206 7.63 9.77 16.26
CA LEU A 206 8.06 9.29 17.57
C LEU A 206 8.91 10.35 18.30
N ARG A 207 9.81 11.01 17.57
CA ARG A 207 10.65 12.10 18.09
C ARG A 207 11.21 12.94 16.95
N ALA A 208 11.32 14.25 17.18
CA ALA A 208 12.06 15.17 16.32
C ALA A 208 13.14 15.89 17.13
N GLY A 209 14.36 15.96 16.60
CA GLY A 209 15.48 16.60 17.31
C GLY A 209 16.84 16.08 16.88
N ARG A 210 17.85 16.35 17.71
CA ARG A 210 19.20 15.83 17.53
C ARG A 210 19.36 14.57 18.38
N PHE A 211 20.05 13.58 17.85
CA PHE A 211 20.38 12.35 18.58
C PHE A 211 21.88 12.30 18.83
N ALA A 212 22.27 12.03 20.08
CA ALA A 212 23.68 11.94 20.47
C ALA A 212 24.28 10.58 20.06
N THR A 213 23.50 9.50 20.13
CA THR A 213 23.97 8.13 19.89
C THR A 213 22.96 7.30 19.08
N ALA A 214 23.45 6.26 18.41
CA ALA A 214 22.60 5.29 17.73
C ALA A 214 21.68 4.54 18.71
N ALA A 215 22.16 4.30 19.94
CA ALA A 215 21.37 3.66 21.01
C ALA A 215 20.17 4.52 21.41
N GLU A 216 20.36 5.84 21.58
CA GLU A 216 19.25 6.77 21.87
C GLU A 216 18.19 6.75 20.77
N LEU A 217 18.62 6.75 19.50
CA LEU A 217 17.73 6.72 18.36
C LEU A 217 16.96 5.39 18.27
N THR A 218 17.67 4.26 18.37
CA THR A 218 17.08 2.92 18.24
C THR A 218 16.22 2.54 19.45
N ALA A 219 16.42 3.16 20.61
CA ALA A 219 15.54 3.02 21.77
C ALA A 219 14.12 3.58 21.55
N LEU A 220 13.87 4.31 20.46
CA LEU A 220 12.52 4.68 20.04
C LEU A 220 11.71 3.48 19.52
N VAL A 221 12.38 2.38 19.16
CA VAL A 221 11.72 1.14 18.75
C VAL A 221 11.18 0.45 20.00
N GLY A 222 9.87 0.54 20.17
CA GLY A 222 9.09 -0.17 21.18
C GLY A 222 7.79 -0.69 20.56
N PRO A 223 6.77 -1.02 21.39
CA PRO A 223 5.46 -1.41 20.90
C PRO A 223 4.95 -0.46 19.82
N SER A 224 4.41 -1.00 18.72
CA SER A 224 3.87 -0.19 17.63
C SER A 224 2.77 0.74 18.16
N THR A 225 2.78 2.00 17.72
CA THR A 225 1.73 2.97 18.06
C THR A 225 0.39 2.64 17.40
N CYS A 226 0.40 1.73 16.42
CA CYS A 226 -0.76 1.27 15.66
C CYS A 226 -1.23 -0.13 16.09
N ARG A 227 -0.73 -0.64 17.23
CA ARG A 227 -1.16 -1.90 17.85
C ARG A 227 -1.69 -1.65 19.26
N THR A 228 -2.83 -2.25 19.57
CA THR A 228 -3.29 -2.41 20.95
C THR A 228 -2.70 -3.67 21.57
N PRO A 229 -2.75 -3.85 22.90
CA PRO A 229 -2.39 -5.12 23.54
C PRO A 229 -3.22 -6.33 23.05
N ALA A 230 -4.41 -6.08 22.48
CA ALA A 230 -5.33 -7.11 21.98
C ALA A 230 -5.14 -7.43 20.48
N TRP A 231 -4.04 -7.00 19.86
CA TRP A 231 -3.86 -7.13 18.41
C TRP A 231 -3.89 -8.58 17.92
N ARG A 232 -3.53 -9.56 18.76
CA ARG A 232 -3.54 -10.98 18.42
C ARG A 232 -4.96 -11.53 18.31
N GLU A 233 -5.83 -11.16 19.24
CA GLU A 233 -7.26 -11.46 19.20
C GLU A 233 -7.91 -10.75 17.99
N SER A 234 -7.56 -9.47 17.78
CA SER A 234 -8.01 -8.69 16.63
C SER A 234 -7.58 -9.32 15.28
N LEU A 235 -6.36 -9.86 15.19
CA LEU A 235 -5.88 -10.58 14.01
C LEU A 235 -6.68 -11.85 13.77
N ALA A 236 -6.92 -12.66 14.81
CA ALA A 236 -7.70 -13.89 14.67
C ALA A 236 -9.13 -13.59 14.18
N ALA A 237 -9.76 -12.54 14.70
CA ALA A 237 -11.08 -12.09 14.26
C ALA A 237 -11.06 -11.59 12.80
N ALA A 238 -10.09 -10.75 12.44
CA ALA A 238 -9.93 -10.25 11.07
C ALA A 238 -9.66 -11.37 10.05
N ALA A 239 -8.86 -12.37 10.43
CA ALA A 239 -8.61 -13.55 9.60
C ALA A 239 -9.90 -14.34 9.38
N ALA A 240 -10.67 -14.61 10.44
CA ALA A 240 -11.94 -15.32 10.35
C ALA A 240 -12.95 -14.59 9.44
N GLU A 241 -13.09 -13.27 9.58
CA GLU A 241 -13.93 -12.44 8.70
C GLU A 241 -13.49 -12.49 7.24
N ALA A 242 -12.19 -12.56 6.99
CA ALA A 242 -11.61 -12.67 5.65
C ALA A 242 -11.65 -14.10 5.08
N GLY A 243 -12.17 -15.09 5.84
CA GLY A 243 -12.17 -16.50 5.44
C GLY A 243 -10.77 -17.14 5.41
N VAL A 244 -9.84 -16.60 6.20
CA VAL A 244 -8.47 -17.09 6.37
C VAL A 244 -8.36 -17.84 7.68
N ASP A 245 -7.68 -19.00 7.67
CA ASP A 245 -7.39 -19.75 8.89
C ASP A 245 -6.59 -18.89 9.88
N ALA A 246 -7.08 -18.75 11.11
CA ALA A 246 -6.49 -17.86 12.10
C ALA A 246 -5.08 -18.30 12.53
N ALA A 247 -4.85 -19.62 12.66
CA ALA A 247 -3.53 -20.13 13.04
C ALA A 247 -2.50 -19.85 11.93
N ARG A 248 -2.90 -20.01 10.67
CA ARG A 248 -2.10 -19.61 9.52
C ARG A 248 -1.81 -18.11 9.50
N ALA A 249 -2.83 -17.26 9.70
CA ALA A 249 -2.65 -15.81 9.73
C ALA A 249 -1.66 -15.38 10.82
N VAL A 250 -1.72 -16.00 12.00
CA VAL A 250 -0.77 -15.77 13.10
C VAL A 250 0.65 -16.23 12.74
N ALA A 251 0.81 -17.42 12.16
CA ALA A 251 2.11 -17.93 11.73
C ALA A 251 2.76 -17.09 10.62
N GLU A 252 1.93 -16.43 9.79
CA GLU A 252 2.33 -15.51 8.73
C GLU A 252 2.51 -14.05 9.22
N SER A 253 2.53 -13.82 10.55
CA SER A 253 2.64 -12.50 11.17
C SER A 253 3.90 -12.32 11.99
N ASP A 254 4.36 -11.08 12.08
CA ASP A 254 5.29 -10.71 13.14
C ASP A 254 4.63 -10.82 14.51
N ALA A 255 5.18 -11.70 15.36
CA ALA A 255 4.70 -11.98 16.69
C ALA A 255 5.17 -10.96 17.74
N ALA A 256 6.16 -10.12 17.44
CA ALA A 256 6.65 -9.11 18.38
C ALA A 256 5.64 -7.96 18.51
N ASP A 257 5.53 -7.35 19.68
CA ASP A 257 4.65 -6.18 19.84
C ASP A 257 5.29 -4.91 19.22
N GLU A 258 6.62 -4.94 19.07
CA GLU A 258 7.41 -3.85 18.56
C GLU A 258 7.15 -3.55 17.08
N MET A 259 7.18 -2.25 16.75
CA MET A 259 7.17 -1.77 15.36
C MET A 259 8.28 -2.40 14.50
N GLU A 260 8.12 -2.33 13.17
CA GLU A 260 9.15 -2.79 12.22
C GLU A 260 10.50 -2.08 12.48
N GLY A 261 10.42 -0.77 12.74
CA GLY A 261 11.58 0.06 12.98
C GLY A 261 11.28 1.53 12.72
N LEU A 262 12.28 2.26 12.27
CA LEU A 262 12.27 3.71 12.14
C LEU A 262 12.45 4.13 10.69
N TYR A 263 11.64 5.08 10.26
CA TYR A 263 11.92 5.90 9.09
C TYR A 263 12.45 7.25 9.56
N LEU A 264 13.60 7.65 9.02
CA LEU A 264 14.39 8.77 9.53
C LEU A 264 14.56 9.80 8.44
N LYS A 265 14.28 11.06 8.75
CA LYS A 265 14.48 12.19 7.85
C LYS A 265 15.40 13.21 8.48
N VAL A 266 16.47 13.56 7.77
CA VAL A 266 17.27 14.74 8.11
C VAL A 266 16.61 15.93 7.45
N GLU A 267 16.17 16.89 8.26
CA GLU A 267 15.45 18.07 7.78
C GLU A 267 16.27 19.34 8.02
N GLN A 268 16.27 20.22 7.02
CA GLN A 268 16.99 21.49 7.06
C GLN A 268 16.29 22.48 6.13
N ASP A 269 16.12 23.73 6.55
CA ASP A 269 15.59 24.82 5.72
C ASP A 269 14.23 24.48 5.06
N GLY A 270 13.32 23.85 5.81
CA GLY A 270 11.97 23.51 5.32
C GLY A 270 11.89 22.29 4.40
N ARG A 271 12.98 21.54 4.21
CA ARG A 271 13.04 20.37 3.31
C ARG A 271 13.75 19.17 3.93
N VAL A 272 13.48 17.99 3.37
CA VAL A 272 14.19 16.74 3.68
C VAL A 272 15.44 16.64 2.80
N VAL A 273 16.61 16.63 3.43
CA VAL A 273 17.92 16.62 2.75
C VAL A 273 18.59 15.24 2.75
N ALA A 274 18.17 14.36 3.65
CA ALA A 274 18.56 12.94 3.64
C ALA A 274 17.48 12.10 4.31
N ARG A 275 17.45 10.81 3.98
CA ARG A 275 16.49 9.86 4.54
C ARG A 275 17.15 8.51 4.74
N TYR A 276 16.79 7.83 5.82
CA TYR A 276 17.33 6.54 6.20
C TYR A 276 16.22 5.66 6.79
N LYS A 277 16.46 4.35 6.81
CA LYS A 277 15.63 3.40 7.55
C LYS A 277 16.48 2.59 8.50
N TRP A 278 15.90 2.27 9.66
CA TRP A 278 16.46 1.30 10.58
C TRP A 278 15.39 0.26 10.88
N VAL A 279 15.66 -1.00 10.58
CA VAL A 279 14.73 -2.12 10.77
C VAL A 279 15.29 -3.01 11.86
N ARG A 280 14.44 -3.40 12.82
CA ARG A 280 14.90 -4.23 13.95
C ARG A 280 15.34 -5.62 13.49
N ALA A 281 16.26 -6.22 14.24
CA ALA A 281 16.86 -7.50 13.90
C ALA A 281 15.84 -8.64 13.74
N SER A 282 14.79 -8.67 14.57
CA SER A 282 13.79 -9.74 14.63
C SER A 282 12.69 -9.68 13.57
N PHE A 283 12.56 -8.59 12.80
CA PHE A 283 11.41 -8.34 11.92
C PHE A 283 11.24 -9.36 10.78
N LEU A 284 12.34 -9.92 10.27
CA LEU A 284 12.33 -10.76 9.06
C LEU A 284 12.34 -12.26 9.32
N THR A 285 12.58 -12.72 10.55
CA THR A 285 12.46 -14.15 10.86
C THR A 285 11.04 -14.64 10.56
N ALA A 286 10.02 -13.82 10.88
CA ALA A 286 8.62 -14.13 10.63
C ALA A 286 8.22 -14.27 9.14
N VAL A 287 8.85 -13.52 8.23
CA VAL A 287 8.54 -13.60 6.78
C VAL A 287 9.17 -14.84 6.15
N LEU A 288 10.43 -15.13 6.50
CA LEU A 288 11.20 -16.23 5.93
C LEU A 288 10.66 -17.60 6.37
N ASP A 289 10.14 -17.72 7.60
CA ASP A 289 9.62 -18.98 8.14
C ASP A 289 8.27 -19.41 7.50
N SER A 290 7.54 -18.47 6.90
CA SER A 290 6.21 -18.72 6.31
C SER A 290 6.19 -19.20 4.86
N GLY A 291 7.33 -19.18 4.15
CA GLY A 291 7.49 -19.73 2.80
C GLY A 291 6.70 -19.06 1.65
N SER A 292 5.98 -17.96 1.89
CA SER A 292 5.16 -17.26 0.88
C SER A 292 5.34 -15.74 0.91
N HIS A 293 5.25 -15.06 -0.25
CA HIS A 293 5.28 -13.59 -0.32
C HIS A 293 3.90 -13.02 0.06
N TRP A 294 3.86 -11.92 0.82
CA TRP A 294 2.60 -11.34 1.32
C TRP A 294 1.61 -11.02 0.18
N ALA A 295 2.10 -10.62 -0.99
CA ALA A 295 1.29 -10.26 -2.15
C ALA A 295 0.47 -11.43 -2.74
N ASP A 296 0.85 -12.67 -2.44
CA ASP A 296 0.18 -13.88 -2.92
C ASP A 296 -0.81 -14.45 -1.89
N ARG A 297 -0.86 -13.86 -0.69
CA ARG A 297 -1.75 -14.30 0.40
C ARG A 297 -3.15 -13.67 0.24
N PRO A 298 -4.19 -14.33 0.76
CA PRO A 298 -5.49 -13.67 0.91
C PRO A 298 -5.37 -12.39 1.73
N VAL A 299 -6.15 -11.37 1.38
CA VAL A 299 -6.13 -10.09 2.09
C VAL A 299 -6.80 -10.25 3.45
N VAL A 300 -6.03 -10.08 4.52
CA VAL A 300 -6.55 -9.84 5.87
C VAL A 300 -6.49 -8.33 6.12
N PRO A 301 -7.63 -7.63 6.27
CA PRO A 301 -7.64 -6.19 6.49
C PRO A 301 -7.08 -5.83 7.88
N ASN A 302 -6.16 -4.88 7.94
CA ASN A 302 -5.83 -4.19 9.21
C ASN A 302 -7.06 -3.42 9.71
N ARG A 303 -7.06 -3.01 10.99
CA ARG A 303 -8.14 -2.20 11.57
C ARG A 303 -7.70 -0.77 11.85
N LEU A 304 -8.66 0.13 11.67
CA LEU A 304 -8.57 1.52 12.09
C LEU A 304 -8.88 1.61 13.59
N ALA A 305 -8.21 2.52 14.29
CA ALA A 305 -8.52 2.83 15.68
C ALA A 305 -9.95 3.37 15.83
N ASP A 306 -10.40 4.14 14.85
CA ASP A 306 -11.79 4.58 14.69
C ASP A 306 -12.20 4.36 13.23
N PRO A 307 -13.17 3.47 12.93
CA PRO A 307 -13.65 3.25 11.57
C PRO A 307 -14.18 4.52 10.86
N GLY A 308 -14.63 5.52 11.62
CA GLY A 308 -15.14 6.78 11.10
C GLY A 308 -14.10 7.61 10.36
N VAL A 309 -12.81 7.45 10.68
CA VAL A 309 -11.72 8.28 10.12
C VAL A 309 -11.55 8.13 8.60
N LEU A 310 -11.98 7.01 8.01
CA LEU A 310 -11.85 6.77 6.58
C LEU A 310 -12.61 7.81 5.74
N TYR A 311 -13.72 8.31 6.27
CA TYR A 311 -14.59 9.29 5.61
C TYR A 311 -14.97 10.44 6.54
N ALA A 312 -14.20 10.65 7.62
CA ALA A 312 -14.40 11.78 8.51
C ALA A 312 -14.03 13.07 7.78
N ASN A 313 -14.80 14.12 8.03
CA ASN A 313 -14.58 15.45 7.47
C ASN A 313 -14.60 15.49 5.93
N LEU A 314 -15.33 14.58 5.27
CA LEU A 314 -15.65 14.71 3.84
C LEU A 314 -16.51 15.95 3.55
#